data_AF-A0A835LZN5-F1
#
_entry.id   AF-A0A835LZN5-F1
#
_cell.length_a   1.000
_cell.length_b   1.000
_cell.length_c   1.000
_cell.angle_alpha   90.00
_cell.angle_beta   90.00
_cell.angle_gamma   90.00
#
_symmetry.space_group_name_H-M   'P 1'
#
loop_
_entity.id
_entity.type
_entity.pdbx_description
1 polymer ?
#
loop_
_entity_poly.entity_id
_entity_poly.type
_entity_poly.pdbx_seq_one_letter_code
_entity_poly.pdbx_strand_id
1 'polypeptide(L)'
;MIISTWGISLREMWEGFSACDLRFKDVALRLGGARVLRQDPFECLVQFLCSSNNNIGRITGMVDFISSLGVYLGSVEGFDFHEFPSLERLSLVSENEFRAAGFGYRAKYIVGTVKSLQSKPGGGAEWLASLRNLDLNEVVEALCTLPGVGPKVAACIALFSLDQHHAIPVDTHVWQIATRYLIPELANARLTPKLCIRVAEAFVSKFGKYAGWAQTVLFIAELPLQKALLQPTFESQKKKKSIRNKGESGFDEHSGGRECQTHNC
;
A
#
# COMPACT_ATOMS: atom_id res chain seq x y z
N MET A 1 10.32 -5.69 15.75
CA MET A 1 10.44 -7.17 15.66
C MET A 1 9.78 -7.64 14.36
N ILE A 2 10.53 -8.10 13.35
CA ILE A 2 9.98 -8.53 12.04
C ILE A 2 9.41 -9.93 12.20
N ILE A 3 8.12 -10.06 12.50
CA ILE A 3 7.45 -11.35 12.35
C ILE A 3 7.14 -11.54 10.88
N SER A 4 7.57 -12.68 10.41
CA SER A 4 7.88 -12.93 9.02
C SER A 4 6.82 -13.82 8.40
N THR A 5 6.28 -13.46 7.23
CA THR A 5 5.43 -14.33 6.39
C THR A 5 6.24 -15.46 5.71
N TRP A 6 7.30 -15.97 6.35
CA TRP A 6 8.32 -16.83 5.71
C TRP A 6 7.80 -18.21 5.31
N GLY A 7 6.65 -18.63 5.84
CA GLY A 7 5.95 -19.84 5.39
C GLY A 7 5.13 -19.67 4.10
N ILE A 8 5.05 -18.46 3.53
CA ILE A 8 4.23 -18.17 2.35
C ILE A 8 5.13 -17.88 1.14
N SER A 9 4.99 -18.74 0.12
CA SER A 9 5.68 -18.62 -1.17
C SER A 9 5.19 -17.38 -1.90
N LEU A 10 6.06 -16.36 -1.98
CA LEU A 10 5.76 -15.13 -2.71
C LEU A 10 5.53 -15.40 -4.19
N ARG A 11 6.30 -16.35 -4.75
CA ARG A 11 6.21 -16.74 -6.17
C ARG A 11 4.81 -17.29 -6.50
N GLU A 12 4.36 -18.32 -5.79
CA GLU A 12 3.06 -18.95 -6.03
C GLU A 12 1.91 -17.95 -5.90
N MET A 13 1.98 -17.11 -4.87
CA MET A 13 0.97 -16.07 -4.65
C MET A 13 0.96 -15.02 -5.76
N TRP A 14 2.13 -14.59 -6.22
CA TRP A 14 2.23 -13.62 -7.32
C TRP A 14 1.83 -14.21 -8.67
N GLU A 15 2.08 -15.50 -8.90
CA GLU A 15 1.56 -16.22 -10.07
C GLU A 15 0.03 -16.23 -10.04
N GLY A 16 -0.58 -16.54 -8.89
CA GLY A 16 -2.03 -16.46 -8.70
C GLY A 16 -2.58 -15.05 -8.97
N PHE A 17 -2.00 -14.02 -8.36
CA PHE A 17 -2.42 -12.63 -8.58
C PHE A 17 -2.24 -12.18 -10.04
N SER A 18 -1.14 -12.57 -10.69
CA SER A 18 -0.85 -12.26 -12.09
C SER A 18 -1.80 -12.95 -13.06
N ALA A 19 -2.31 -14.14 -12.72
CA ALA A 19 -3.33 -14.83 -13.49
C ALA A 19 -4.70 -14.14 -13.39
N CYS A 20 -5.00 -13.53 -12.24
CA CYS A 20 -6.25 -12.80 -12.00
C CYS A 20 -6.25 -11.35 -12.50
N ASP A 21 -5.07 -10.74 -12.71
CA ASP A 21 -4.95 -9.32 -13.09
C ASP A 21 -3.71 -9.02 -13.95
N LEU A 22 -3.94 -8.57 -15.20
CA LEU A 22 -2.86 -8.19 -16.12
C LEU A 22 -2.01 -7.03 -15.59
N ARG A 23 -2.62 -6.08 -14.88
CA ARG A 23 -1.89 -4.97 -14.28
C ARG A 23 -0.98 -5.46 -13.15
N PHE A 24 -1.45 -6.37 -12.30
CA PHE A 24 -0.61 -7.00 -11.29
C PHE A 24 0.56 -7.72 -11.93
N LYS A 25 0.33 -8.47 -13.01
CA LYS A 25 1.40 -9.12 -13.78
C LYS A 25 2.48 -8.14 -14.23
N ASP A 26 2.09 -6.96 -14.73
CA ASP A 26 3.05 -5.92 -15.13
C ASP A 26 3.82 -5.32 -13.94
N VAL A 27 3.15 -5.11 -12.81
CA VAL A 27 3.75 -4.58 -11.59
C VAL A 27 4.72 -5.59 -10.96
N ALA A 28 4.38 -6.88 -10.97
CA ALA A 28 5.18 -7.97 -10.42
C ALA A 28 6.58 -8.05 -11.06
N LEU A 29 6.71 -7.71 -12.34
CA LEU A 29 8.01 -7.69 -13.04
C LEU A 29 8.99 -6.64 -12.48
N ARG A 30 8.49 -5.65 -11.74
CA ARG A 30 9.25 -4.44 -11.38
C ARG A 30 9.37 -4.22 -9.88
N LEU A 31 8.39 -4.67 -9.10
CA LEU A 31 8.39 -4.57 -7.64
C LEU A 31 8.78 -5.89 -6.94
N GLY A 32 9.43 -6.79 -7.68
CA GLY A 32 9.92 -8.11 -7.24
C GLY A 32 10.36 -8.16 -5.78
N GLY A 33 9.75 -9.04 -4.98
CA GLY A 33 10.13 -9.23 -3.58
C GLY A 33 9.30 -8.44 -2.55
N ALA A 34 8.40 -7.55 -2.98
CA ALA A 34 7.54 -6.80 -2.07
C ALA A 34 6.65 -7.74 -1.24
N ARG A 35 6.68 -7.58 0.10
CA ARG A 35 5.91 -8.37 1.06
C ARG A 35 5.15 -7.46 2.02
N VAL A 36 4.02 -7.95 2.51
CA VAL A 36 3.31 -7.36 3.64
C VAL A 36 4.00 -7.78 4.93
N LEU A 37 4.32 -6.81 5.79
CA LEU A 37 4.88 -7.06 7.11
C LEU A 37 3.79 -7.54 8.07
N ARG A 38 4.14 -8.43 9.00
CA ARG A 38 3.31 -8.79 10.15
C ARG A 38 3.86 -8.09 11.39
N GLN A 39 3.36 -6.90 11.63
CA GLN A 39 3.83 -5.98 12.67
C GLN A 39 3.26 -6.33 14.05
N ASP A 40 3.87 -5.76 15.09
CA ASP A 40 3.28 -5.73 16.42
C ASP A 40 1.95 -4.92 16.38
N PRO A 41 0.84 -5.41 16.97
CA PRO A 41 -0.44 -4.72 16.92
C PRO A 41 -0.45 -3.33 17.56
N PHE A 42 0.28 -3.13 18.66
CA PHE A 42 0.31 -1.85 19.36
C PHE A 42 1.12 -0.83 18.58
N GLU A 43 2.32 -1.20 18.14
CA GLU A 43 3.16 -0.38 17.27
C GLU A 43 2.40 0.02 15.99
N CYS A 44 1.79 -0.96 15.31
CA CYS A 44 1.00 -0.73 14.09
C CYS A 44 -0.18 0.23 14.33
N LEU A 45 -0.93 0.05 15.42
CA LEU A 45 -2.02 0.95 15.80
C LEU A 45 -1.54 2.40 15.96
N VAL A 46 -0.48 2.61 16.72
CA VAL A 46 0.04 3.96 17.00
C VAL A 46 0.59 4.62 15.73
N GLN A 47 1.30 3.87 14.87
CA GLN A 47 1.75 4.36 13.56
C GLN A 47 0.58 4.80 12.67
N PHE A 48 -0.50 4.01 12.60
CA PHE A 48 -1.65 4.36 11.76
C PHE A 48 -2.50 5.50 12.32
N LEU A 49 -2.52 5.72 13.63
CA LEU A 49 -3.09 6.94 14.22
C LEU A 49 -2.37 8.20 13.71
N CYS A 50 -1.05 8.13 13.52
CA CYS A 50 -0.24 9.22 12.93
C CYS A 50 -0.55 9.47 11.44
N SER A 51 -1.06 8.45 10.74
CA SER A 51 -1.22 8.47 9.28
C SER A 51 -2.46 9.19 8.74
N SER A 52 -3.53 9.28 9.53
CA SER A 52 -4.83 9.78 9.07
C SER A 52 -4.73 11.20 8.51
N ASN A 53 -5.06 11.46 7.24
CA ASN A 53 -4.92 12.79 6.60
C ASN A 53 -3.52 13.43 6.78
N ASN A 54 -2.47 12.69 6.41
CA ASN A 54 -1.08 13.09 6.59
C ASN A 54 -0.22 12.66 5.38
N ASN A 55 1.08 13.01 5.37
CA ASN A 55 2.03 12.57 4.36
C ASN A 55 3.18 11.76 4.99
N ILE A 56 3.84 10.93 4.18
CA ILE A 56 4.86 9.98 4.65
C ILE A 56 5.97 10.69 5.45
N GLY A 57 6.52 11.80 4.96
CA GLY A 57 7.61 12.50 5.65
C GLY A 57 7.21 12.98 7.05
N ARG A 58 6.01 13.52 7.22
CA ARG A 58 5.50 13.95 8.53
C ARG A 58 5.12 12.76 9.42
N ILE A 59 4.61 11.67 8.85
CA ILE A 59 4.32 10.44 9.59
C ILE A 59 5.63 9.86 10.16
N THR A 60 6.67 9.78 9.33
CA THR A 60 8.00 9.29 9.75
C THR A 60 8.50 10.07 10.96
N GLY A 61 8.53 11.41 10.89
CA GLY A 61 8.97 12.22 12.04
C GLY A 61 8.12 12.04 13.32
N MET A 62 6.81 11.80 13.19
CA MET A 62 5.96 11.47 14.34
C MET A 62 6.33 10.11 14.95
N VAL A 63 6.55 9.10 14.10
CA VAL A 63 6.91 7.75 14.55
C VAL A 63 8.32 7.74 15.14
N ASP A 64 9.25 8.52 14.60
CA ASP A 64 10.60 8.71 15.16
C ASP A 64 10.54 9.33 16.56
N PHE A 65 9.71 10.38 16.73
CA PHE A 65 9.46 10.97 18.06
C PHE A 65 8.87 9.96 19.04
N ILE A 66 7.91 9.13 18.62
CA ILE A 66 7.35 8.11 19.50
C ILE A 66 8.40 7.06 19.85
N SER A 67 9.17 6.61 18.86
CA SER A 67 10.18 5.56 19.05
C SER A 67 11.28 6.02 20.01
N SER A 68 11.69 7.29 19.97
CA SER A 68 12.70 7.84 20.90
C SER A 68 12.24 7.89 22.37
N LEU A 69 10.95 7.68 22.65
CA LEU A 69 10.44 7.54 24.02
C LEU A 69 10.68 6.16 24.62
N GLY A 70 11.01 5.17 23.78
CA GLY A 70 11.26 3.80 24.18
C GLY A 70 12.70 3.55 24.65
N VAL A 71 13.05 2.28 24.84
CA VAL A 71 14.35 1.88 25.38
C VAL A 71 15.41 2.03 24.30
N TYR A 72 16.46 2.80 24.55
CA TYR A 72 17.61 2.92 23.64
C TYR A 72 18.34 1.58 23.50
N LEU A 73 18.54 1.13 22.26
CA LEU A 73 19.16 -0.14 21.91
C LEU A 73 20.63 0.01 21.46
N GLY A 74 20.99 1.17 20.92
CA GLY A 74 22.32 1.42 20.37
C GLY A 74 22.28 2.33 19.15
N SER A 75 23.46 2.69 18.66
CA SER A 75 23.62 3.48 17.44
C SER A 75 24.33 2.68 16.36
N VAL A 76 23.84 2.75 15.12
CA VAL A 76 24.46 2.13 13.94
C VAL A 76 24.54 3.18 12.84
N GLU A 77 25.74 3.39 12.29
CA GLU A 77 25.98 4.36 11.20
C GLU A 77 25.45 5.78 11.48
N GLY A 78 25.48 6.20 12.75
CA GLY A 78 25.00 7.52 13.18
C GLY A 78 23.48 7.62 13.39
N PHE A 79 22.75 6.51 13.33
CA PHE A 79 21.32 6.44 13.66
C PHE A 79 21.11 5.79 15.03
N ASP A 80 20.30 6.41 15.87
CA ASP A 80 19.92 5.87 17.18
C ASP A 80 18.69 4.98 17.07
N PHE A 81 18.81 3.75 17.55
CA PHE A 81 17.73 2.77 17.54
C PHE A 81 17.14 2.64 18.94
N HIS A 82 15.81 2.55 18.98
CA HIS A 82 15.05 2.38 20.21
C HIS A 82 14.05 1.24 20.01
N GLU A 83 13.74 0.51 21.08
CA GLU A 83 12.52 -0.29 21.13
C GLU A 83 11.31 0.64 21.02
N PHE A 84 10.23 0.19 20.38
CA PHE A 84 9.00 0.95 20.40
C PHE A 84 8.49 1.06 21.85
N PRO A 85 8.03 2.24 22.33
CA PRO A 85 7.64 2.41 23.73
C PRO A 85 6.51 1.46 24.11
N SER A 86 6.52 0.98 25.35
CA SER A 86 5.39 0.21 25.90
C SER A 86 4.15 1.09 26.08
N LEU A 87 2.99 0.45 26.29
CA LEU A 87 1.74 1.15 26.60
C LEU A 87 1.89 2.02 27.86
N GLU A 88 2.57 1.50 28.89
CA GLU A 88 2.82 2.17 30.15
C GLU A 88 3.71 3.40 29.92
N ARG A 89 4.78 3.26 29.13
CA ARG A 89 5.67 4.38 28.81
C ARG A 89 4.94 5.47 28.06
N LEU A 90 4.14 5.11 27.06
CA LEU A 90 3.39 6.07 26.26
C LEU A 90 2.27 6.75 27.07
N SER A 91 1.76 6.10 28.13
CA SER A 91 0.74 6.68 29.03
C SER A 91 1.24 7.85 29.88
N LEU A 92 2.56 7.99 30.03
CA LEU A 92 3.18 9.10 30.77
C LEU A 92 3.29 10.37 29.93
N VAL A 93 3.09 10.29 28.62
CA VAL A 93 3.22 11.44 27.71
C VAL A 93 1.89 12.18 27.61
N SER A 94 1.91 13.47 27.93
CA SER A 94 0.73 14.32 27.92
C SER A 94 0.31 14.71 26.50
N GLU A 95 -0.96 15.10 26.35
CA GLU A 95 -1.45 15.65 25.07
C GLU A 95 -0.66 16.90 24.65
N ASN A 96 -0.22 17.71 25.62
CA ASN A 96 0.55 18.92 25.36
C ASN A 96 1.94 18.62 24.79
N GLU A 97 2.61 17.57 25.29
CA GLU A 97 3.90 17.13 24.74
C GLU A 97 3.76 16.66 23.29
N PHE A 98 2.73 15.85 22.98
CA PHE A 98 2.46 15.46 21.59
C PHE A 98 2.12 16.66 20.70
N ARG A 99 1.37 17.65 21.22
CA ARG A 99 1.07 18.88 20.47
C ARG A 99 2.32 19.69 20.20
N ALA A 100 3.21 19.82 21.18
CA ALA A 100 4.51 20.48 21.02
C ALA A 100 5.40 19.74 20.00
N ALA A 101 5.32 18.40 19.96
CA ALA A 101 5.97 17.56 18.94
C ALA A 101 5.26 17.55 17.56
N GLY A 102 4.24 18.40 17.35
CA GLY A 102 3.63 18.59 16.03
C GLY A 102 2.56 17.57 15.63
N PHE A 103 2.02 16.79 16.57
CA PHE A 103 0.94 15.81 16.30
C PHE A 103 -0.40 16.46 15.94
N GLY A 104 -0.61 17.70 16.36
CA GLY A 104 -1.86 18.43 16.17
C GLY A 104 -3.04 17.71 16.84
N TYR A 105 -4.16 17.57 16.14
CA TYR A 105 -5.35 16.91 16.70
C TYR A 105 -5.15 15.43 17.05
N ARG A 106 -4.13 14.76 16.46
CA ARG A 106 -3.83 13.34 16.72
C ARG A 106 -3.30 13.11 18.14
N ALA A 107 -2.75 14.14 18.79
CA ALA A 107 -2.34 14.08 20.18
C ALA A 107 -3.48 13.57 21.08
N LYS A 108 -4.69 14.11 20.89
CA LYS A 108 -5.89 13.67 21.61
C LYS A 108 -6.25 12.21 21.32
N TYR A 109 -6.07 11.75 20.08
CA TYR A 109 -6.37 10.38 19.69
C TYR A 109 -5.40 9.38 20.29
N ILE A 110 -4.10 9.69 20.31
CA ILE A 110 -3.09 8.82 20.91
C ILE A 110 -3.31 8.71 22.41
N VAL A 111 -3.45 9.83 23.12
CA VAL A 111 -3.70 9.83 24.58
C VAL A 111 -5.02 9.12 24.91
N GLY A 112 -6.07 9.37 24.14
CA GLY A 112 -7.36 8.70 24.31
C GLY A 112 -7.26 7.19 24.07
N THR A 113 -6.57 6.77 23.01
CA THR A 113 -6.37 5.35 22.69
C THR A 113 -5.56 4.64 23.76
N VAL A 114 -4.46 5.23 24.25
CA VAL A 114 -3.65 4.66 25.33
C VAL A 114 -4.51 4.44 26.59
N LYS A 115 -5.32 5.43 26.98
CA LYS A 115 -6.26 5.29 28.11
C LYS A 115 -7.30 4.20 27.86
N SER A 116 -7.89 4.15 26.66
CA SER A 116 -8.86 3.11 26.30
C SER A 116 -8.25 1.70 26.35
N LEU A 117 -6.99 1.56 25.94
CA LEU A 117 -6.25 0.30 25.99
C LEU A 117 -5.92 -0.14 27.42
N GLN A 118 -5.54 0.79 28.30
CA GLN A 118 -5.30 0.49 29.73
C GLN A 118 -6.55 -0.06 30.43
N SER A 119 -7.75 0.33 29.97
CA SER A 119 -9.02 -0.16 30.50
C SER A 119 -9.53 -1.45 29.85
N LYS A 120 -8.80 -2.05 28.90
CA LYS A 120 -9.24 -3.32 28.28
C LYS A 120 -9.01 -4.52 29.21
N PRO A 121 -9.87 -5.55 29.16
CA PRO A 121 -9.64 -6.81 29.88
C PRO A 121 -8.29 -7.42 29.48
N GLY A 122 -7.51 -7.89 30.46
CA GLY A 122 -6.15 -8.43 30.22
C GLY A 122 -5.09 -7.38 29.86
N GLY A 123 -5.47 -6.10 29.78
CA GLY A 123 -4.60 -5.01 29.34
C GLY A 123 -4.58 -4.84 27.81
N GLY A 124 -4.05 -3.70 27.36
CA GLY A 124 -4.12 -3.31 25.95
C GLY A 124 -3.41 -4.27 24.99
N ALA A 125 -2.27 -4.82 25.40
CA ALA A 125 -1.49 -5.75 24.58
C ALA A 125 -2.23 -7.08 24.35
N GLU A 126 -2.77 -7.68 25.40
CA GLU A 126 -3.53 -8.93 25.30
C GLU A 126 -4.82 -8.74 24.50
N TRP A 127 -5.54 -7.64 24.76
CA TRP A 127 -6.74 -7.31 23.99
C TRP A 127 -6.43 -7.16 22.50
N LEU A 128 -5.40 -6.39 22.12
CA LEU A 128 -5.01 -6.25 20.71
C LEU A 128 -4.58 -7.57 20.08
N ALA A 129 -3.84 -8.41 20.81
CA ALA A 129 -3.41 -9.71 20.32
C ALA A 129 -4.59 -10.66 20.07
N SER A 130 -5.61 -10.62 20.93
CA SER A 130 -6.80 -11.48 20.81
C SER A 130 -7.62 -11.19 19.56
N LEU A 131 -7.55 -9.97 19.00
CA LEU A 131 -8.24 -9.60 17.76
C LEU A 131 -7.79 -10.43 16.54
N ARG A 132 -6.63 -11.09 16.59
CA ARG A 132 -6.19 -12.02 15.52
C ARG A 132 -7.13 -13.22 15.34
N ASN A 133 -7.88 -13.57 16.37
CA ASN A 133 -8.76 -14.74 16.38
C ASN A 133 -10.20 -14.41 15.98
N LEU A 134 -10.48 -13.15 15.62
CA LEU A 134 -11.81 -12.69 15.22
C LEU A 134 -11.92 -12.55 13.70
N ASP A 135 -13.16 -12.49 13.20
CA ASP A 135 -13.40 -12.19 11.80
C ASP A 135 -13.22 -10.70 11.51
N LEU A 136 -12.89 -10.36 10.26
CA LEU A 136 -12.55 -8.98 9.86
C LEU A 136 -13.58 -7.93 10.30
N ASN A 137 -14.87 -8.24 10.20
CA ASN A 137 -15.92 -7.29 10.61
C ASN A 137 -15.85 -6.98 12.10
N GLU A 138 -15.66 -8.00 12.94
CA GLU A 138 -15.54 -7.85 14.39
C GLU A 138 -14.25 -7.13 14.76
N VAL A 139 -13.14 -7.42 14.06
CA VAL A 139 -11.86 -6.70 14.21
C VAL A 139 -12.05 -5.22 13.93
N VAL A 140 -12.69 -4.87 12.82
CA VAL A 140 -12.92 -3.48 12.43
C VAL A 140 -13.82 -2.77 13.43
N GLU A 141 -14.91 -3.40 13.85
CA GLU A 141 -15.81 -2.86 14.88
C GLU A 141 -15.08 -2.61 16.19
N ALA A 142 -14.34 -3.61 16.69
CA ALA A 142 -13.58 -3.53 17.92
C ALA A 142 -12.53 -2.41 17.88
N LEU A 143 -11.77 -2.29 16.79
CA LEU A 143 -10.78 -1.23 16.61
C LEU A 143 -11.41 0.15 16.50
N CYS A 144 -12.57 0.29 15.84
CA CYS A 144 -13.26 1.57 15.69
C CYS A 144 -13.82 2.12 17.02
N THR A 145 -13.81 1.33 18.10
CA THR A 145 -14.08 1.84 19.45
C THR A 145 -12.97 2.75 19.98
N LEU A 146 -11.77 2.70 19.39
CA LEU A 146 -10.62 3.49 19.82
C LEU A 146 -10.65 4.92 19.24
N PRO A 147 -10.30 5.96 20.03
CA PRO A 147 -10.26 7.33 19.56
C PRO A 147 -9.36 7.53 18.33
N GLY A 148 -9.92 8.09 17.26
CA GLY A 148 -9.17 8.38 16.02
C GLY A 148 -9.02 7.20 15.06
N VAL A 149 -9.57 6.03 15.42
CA VAL A 149 -9.59 4.86 14.54
C VAL A 149 -10.93 4.80 13.80
N GLY A 150 -10.90 5.16 12.51
CA GLY A 150 -12.02 4.93 11.59
C GLY A 150 -11.82 3.65 10.76
N PRO A 151 -12.80 3.27 9.91
CA PRO A 151 -12.77 2.02 9.15
C PRO A 151 -11.49 1.81 8.32
N LYS A 152 -10.96 2.87 7.69
CA LYS A 152 -9.70 2.79 6.93
C LYS A 152 -8.51 2.48 7.83
N VAL A 153 -8.41 3.15 8.98
CA VAL A 153 -7.32 2.95 9.94
C VAL A 153 -7.42 1.55 10.55
N ALA A 154 -8.62 1.12 10.91
CA ALA A 154 -8.88 -0.24 11.39
C ALA A 154 -8.48 -1.30 10.35
N ALA A 155 -8.84 -1.12 9.08
CA ALA A 155 -8.44 -2.03 7.99
C ALA A 155 -6.91 -2.07 7.79
N CYS A 156 -6.20 -0.95 7.95
CA CYS A 156 -4.73 -0.95 7.93
C CYS A 156 -4.18 -1.83 9.07
N ILE A 157 -4.64 -1.63 10.30
CA ILE A 157 -4.18 -2.41 11.46
C ILE A 157 -4.50 -3.90 11.28
N ALA A 158 -5.71 -4.20 10.80
CA ALA A 158 -6.16 -5.55 10.50
C ALA A 158 -5.23 -6.26 9.49
N LEU A 159 -4.91 -5.57 8.39
CA LEU A 159 -4.05 -6.09 7.31
C LEU A 159 -2.59 -6.29 7.76
N PHE A 160 -2.04 -5.31 8.48
CA PHE A 160 -0.60 -5.23 8.75
C PHE A 160 -0.18 -5.84 10.10
N SER A 161 -1.10 -6.18 10.99
CA SER A 161 -0.74 -6.71 12.32
C SER A 161 -1.67 -7.79 12.89
N LEU A 162 -2.90 -7.91 12.39
CA LEU A 162 -3.92 -8.83 12.94
C LEU A 162 -4.29 -10.00 12.01
N ASP A 163 -3.42 -10.32 11.05
CA ASP A 163 -3.55 -11.49 10.17
C ASP A 163 -4.80 -11.51 9.26
N GLN A 164 -5.47 -10.37 9.10
CA GLN A 164 -6.63 -10.22 8.21
C GLN A 164 -6.17 -9.92 6.77
N HIS A 165 -5.59 -10.92 6.10
CA HIS A 165 -4.91 -10.75 4.79
C HIS A 165 -5.79 -10.25 3.64
N HIS A 166 -7.12 -10.35 3.78
CA HIS A 166 -8.09 -9.89 2.80
C HIS A 166 -8.63 -8.48 3.11
N ALA A 167 -8.22 -7.86 4.23
CA ALA A 167 -8.63 -6.51 4.58
C ALA A 167 -8.13 -5.48 3.56
N ILE A 168 -9.02 -4.58 3.14
CA ILE A 168 -8.73 -3.55 2.12
C ILE A 168 -8.87 -2.15 2.73
N PRO A 169 -7.76 -1.46 3.04
CA PRO A 169 -7.83 -0.09 3.53
C PRO A 169 -8.16 0.89 2.40
N VAL A 170 -9.45 1.18 2.20
CA VAL A 170 -9.90 2.07 1.13
C VAL A 170 -9.68 3.53 1.50
N ASP A 171 -8.70 4.16 0.86
CA ASP A 171 -8.49 5.60 0.83
C ASP A 171 -8.72 6.17 -0.58
N THR A 172 -8.36 7.43 -0.80
CA THR A 172 -8.50 8.10 -2.10
C THR A 172 -7.65 7.47 -3.20
N HIS A 173 -6.47 6.93 -2.89
CA HIS A 173 -5.60 6.28 -3.87
C HIS A 173 -6.13 4.89 -4.23
N VAL A 174 -6.54 4.10 -3.24
CA VAL A 174 -7.16 2.80 -3.47
C VAL A 174 -8.47 2.95 -4.23
N TRP A 175 -9.26 3.98 -3.91
CA TRP A 175 -10.44 4.38 -4.68
C TRP A 175 -10.11 4.62 -6.16
N GLN A 176 -9.08 5.43 -6.45
CA GLN A 176 -8.65 5.72 -7.82
C GLN A 176 -8.18 4.47 -8.57
N ILE A 177 -7.50 3.54 -7.90
CA ILE A 177 -7.09 2.26 -8.50
C ILE A 177 -8.35 1.44 -8.84
N ALA A 178 -9.26 1.30 -7.88
CA ALA A 178 -10.46 0.49 -8.03
C ALA A 178 -11.36 1.03 -9.15
N THR A 179 -11.66 2.33 -9.15
CA THR A 179 -12.54 2.95 -10.16
C THR A 179 -11.90 3.11 -11.53
N ARG A 180 -10.59 2.86 -11.68
CA ARG A 180 -9.93 2.83 -12.99
C ARG A 180 -9.84 1.42 -13.56
N TYR A 181 -9.67 0.40 -12.72
CA TYR A 181 -9.25 -0.93 -13.19
C TYR A 181 -10.12 -2.10 -12.72
N LEU A 182 -10.94 -1.94 -11.67
CA LEU A 182 -11.76 -3.02 -11.11
C LEU A 182 -13.26 -2.75 -11.28
N ILE A 183 -13.70 -1.52 -11.02
CA ILE A 183 -15.11 -1.09 -11.02
C ILE A 183 -15.28 0.26 -11.73
N PRO A 184 -14.98 0.33 -13.05
CA PRO A 184 -14.97 1.58 -13.82
C PRO A 184 -16.32 2.32 -13.85
N GLU A 185 -17.42 1.62 -13.61
CA GLU A 185 -18.74 2.23 -13.50
C GLU A 185 -18.86 3.23 -12.33
N LEU A 186 -17.93 3.21 -11.37
CA LEU A 186 -17.88 4.15 -10.24
C LEU A 186 -16.95 5.35 -10.46
N ALA A 187 -16.36 5.54 -11.65
CA ALA A 187 -15.39 6.61 -11.91
C ALA A 187 -15.87 8.02 -11.55
N ASN A 188 -17.17 8.30 -11.72
CA ASN A 188 -17.78 9.60 -11.43
C ASN A 188 -18.50 9.65 -10.06
N ALA A 189 -18.46 8.55 -9.29
CA ALA A 189 -19.08 8.50 -7.98
C ALA A 189 -18.20 9.16 -6.90
N ARG A 190 -18.83 9.65 -5.84
CA ARG A 190 -18.11 10.14 -4.65
C ARG A 190 -17.79 8.99 -3.71
N LEU A 191 -16.60 9.03 -3.10
CA LEU A 191 -16.21 8.09 -2.07
C LEU A 191 -17.19 8.20 -0.87
N THR A 192 -17.81 7.08 -0.51
CA THR A 192 -18.74 6.96 0.63
C THR A 192 -18.48 5.64 1.35
N PRO A 193 -18.88 5.49 2.64
CA PRO A 193 -18.68 4.24 3.37
C PRO A 193 -19.24 3.00 2.65
N LYS A 194 -20.44 3.13 2.05
CA LYS A 194 -21.06 2.04 1.27
C LYS A 194 -20.23 1.65 0.04
N LEU A 195 -19.64 2.63 -0.65
CA LEU A 195 -18.81 2.35 -1.81
C LEU A 195 -17.41 1.85 -1.43
N CYS A 196 -16.90 2.18 -0.24
CA CYS A 196 -15.69 1.55 0.28
C CYS A 196 -15.87 0.03 0.45
N ILE A 197 -17.04 -0.40 0.93
CA ILE A 197 -17.36 -1.84 1.06
C ILE A 197 -17.34 -2.50 -0.32
N ARG A 198 -18.00 -1.91 -1.33
CA ARG A 198 -17.98 -2.42 -2.72
C ARG A 198 -16.57 -2.50 -3.31
N VAL A 199 -15.71 -1.53 -3.01
CA VAL A 199 -14.29 -1.56 -3.43
C VAL A 199 -13.58 -2.74 -2.77
N ALA A 200 -13.75 -2.93 -1.46
CA ALA A 200 -13.15 -4.04 -0.74
C ALA A 200 -13.61 -5.40 -1.31
N GLU A 201 -14.91 -5.57 -1.52
CA GLU A 201 -15.49 -6.77 -2.14
C GLU A 201 -14.95 -7.03 -3.55
N ALA A 202 -14.73 -5.99 -4.36
CA ALA A 202 -14.16 -6.14 -5.70
C ALA A 202 -12.72 -6.66 -5.66
N PHE A 203 -11.89 -6.16 -4.72
CA PHE A 203 -10.54 -6.69 -4.52
C PHE A 203 -10.56 -8.13 -4.01
N VAL A 204 -11.40 -8.45 -3.02
CA VAL A 204 -11.54 -9.80 -2.48
C VAL A 204 -12.04 -10.79 -3.53
N SER A 205 -13.03 -10.40 -4.34
CA SER A 205 -13.54 -11.24 -5.44
C SER A 205 -12.45 -11.55 -6.47
N LYS A 206 -11.52 -10.60 -6.68
CA LYS A 206 -10.46 -10.74 -7.69
C LYS A 206 -9.24 -11.50 -7.20
N PHE A 207 -8.82 -11.26 -5.96
CA PHE A 207 -7.54 -11.75 -5.42
C PHE A 207 -7.69 -12.74 -4.24
N GLY A 208 -8.93 -13.01 -3.82
CA GLY A 208 -9.24 -14.00 -2.80
C GLY A 208 -8.69 -13.68 -1.42
N LYS A 209 -8.26 -14.74 -0.71
CA LYS A 209 -7.82 -14.72 0.70
C LYS A 209 -6.71 -13.69 1.01
N TYR A 210 -5.88 -13.36 0.03
CA TYR A 210 -4.74 -12.44 0.19
C TYR A 210 -4.93 -11.11 -0.56
N ALA A 211 -6.18 -10.71 -0.79
CA ALA A 211 -6.49 -9.52 -1.57
C ALA A 211 -5.87 -8.22 -1.04
N GLY A 212 -5.72 -8.06 0.28
CA GLY A 212 -5.03 -6.91 0.87
C GLY A 212 -3.55 -6.85 0.52
N TRP A 213 -2.92 -8.00 0.28
CA TRP A 213 -1.52 -8.07 -0.12
C TRP A 213 -1.36 -7.65 -1.58
N ALA A 214 -2.24 -8.16 -2.46
CA ALA A 214 -2.28 -7.73 -3.86
C ALA A 214 -2.55 -6.22 -3.97
N GLN A 215 -3.54 -5.73 -3.22
CA GLN A 215 -3.89 -4.31 -3.16
C GLN A 215 -2.70 -3.46 -2.68
N THR A 216 -1.97 -3.90 -1.66
CA THR A 216 -0.79 -3.17 -1.15
C THR A 216 0.27 -2.99 -2.24
N VAL A 217 0.57 -4.03 -3.01
CA VAL A 217 1.53 -3.95 -4.13
C VAL A 217 1.04 -3.00 -5.22
N LEU A 218 -0.24 -3.10 -5.60
CA LEU A 218 -0.84 -2.19 -6.59
C LEU A 218 -0.86 -0.73 -6.14
N PHE A 219 -1.04 -0.49 -4.83
CA PHE A 219 -0.97 0.84 -4.22
C PHE A 219 0.46 1.39 -4.25
N ILE A 220 1.45 0.59 -3.85
CA ILE A 220 2.87 0.99 -3.87
C ILE A 220 3.29 1.40 -5.29
N ALA A 221 2.85 0.66 -6.30
CA ALA A 221 3.11 0.99 -7.70
C ALA A 221 2.52 2.35 -8.14
N GLU A 222 1.55 2.90 -7.43
CA GLU A 222 0.96 4.21 -7.73
C GLU A 222 1.67 5.38 -7.04
N LEU A 223 2.57 5.12 -6.08
CA LEU A 223 3.32 6.16 -5.38
C LEU A 223 4.26 6.91 -6.34
N PRO A 224 4.43 8.24 -6.23
CA PRO A 224 5.22 9.04 -7.18
C PRO A 224 6.64 8.52 -7.41
N LEU A 225 7.34 8.13 -6.34
CA LEU A 225 8.70 7.58 -6.41
C LEU A 225 8.74 6.28 -7.22
N GLN A 226 7.75 5.40 -7.01
CA GLN A 226 7.66 4.15 -7.73
C GLN A 226 7.23 4.39 -9.18
N LYS A 227 6.28 5.29 -9.45
CA LYS A 227 5.94 5.68 -10.83
C LYS A 227 7.16 6.13 -11.61
N ALA A 228 8.06 6.93 -11.00
CA ALA A 228 9.30 7.35 -11.65
C ALA A 228 10.22 6.16 -11.96
N LEU A 229 10.39 5.23 -11.02
CA LEU A 229 11.18 4.00 -11.19
C LEU A 229 10.54 3.00 -12.17
N LEU A 230 9.22 3.02 -12.30
CA LEU A 230 8.45 2.21 -13.24
C LEU A 230 8.40 2.84 -14.64
N GLN A 231 8.74 4.12 -14.82
CA GLN A 231 8.68 4.77 -16.13
C GLN A 231 9.83 4.52 -17.13
N PRO A 232 11.00 3.91 -16.83
CA PRO A 232 12.06 3.77 -17.83
C PRO A 232 11.88 2.50 -18.69
N THR A 233 10.74 2.33 -19.37
CA THR A 233 10.64 1.34 -20.48
C THR A 233 9.56 1.60 -21.53
N PHE A 234 8.59 2.51 -21.30
CA PHE A 234 7.53 2.76 -22.28
C PHE A 234 7.93 3.73 -23.41
N GLU A 235 8.90 4.62 -23.18
CA GLU A 235 9.34 5.57 -24.22
C GLU A 235 10.34 4.95 -25.20
N SER A 236 11.14 3.98 -24.77
CA SER A 236 12.10 3.26 -25.61
C SER A 236 11.42 2.39 -26.68
N GLN A 237 10.20 1.90 -26.40
CA GLN A 237 9.42 1.11 -27.35
C GLN A 237 8.61 1.98 -28.33
N LYS A 238 8.11 3.15 -27.90
CA LYS A 238 7.48 4.12 -28.81
C LYS A 238 8.48 4.74 -29.79
N LYS A 239 9.71 5.07 -29.35
CA LYS A 239 10.78 5.52 -30.26
C LYS A 239 11.25 4.42 -31.22
N LYS A 240 11.38 3.17 -30.78
CA LYS A 240 11.73 2.05 -31.69
C LYS A 240 10.65 1.78 -32.74
N LYS A 241 9.35 1.92 -32.42
CA LYS A 241 8.26 1.80 -33.40
C LYS A 241 8.17 3.01 -34.35
N SER A 242 8.48 4.23 -33.91
CA SER A 242 8.43 5.41 -34.80
C SER A 242 9.66 5.52 -35.72
N ILE A 243 10.81 4.97 -35.33
CA ILE A 243 12.01 4.94 -36.18
C ILE A 243 11.88 3.84 -37.24
N ARG A 244 11.24 2.71 -36.92
CA ARG A 244 11.06 1.60 -37.88
C ARG A 244 10.00 1.86 -38.97
N ASN A 245 9.06 2.79 -38.73
CA ASN A 245 8.03 3.19 -39.72
C ASN A 245 8.42 4.41 -40.58
N LYS A 246 9.66 4.92 -40.49
CA LYS A 246 10.13 6.07 -41.29
C LYS A 246 11.22 5.74 -42.31
N GLY A 247 11.49 4.46 -42.56
CA GLY A 247 12.53 4.01 -43.48
C GLY A 247 12.03 2.95 -44.45
N GLU A 248 10.99 3.24 -45.22
CA GLU A 248 10.61 2.49 -46.42
C GLU A 248 9.67 3.37 -47.28
N SER A 249 10.27 4.34 -47.97
CA SER A 249 9.65 4.99 -49.12
C SER A 249 10.72 5.53 -50.05
N GLY A 250 10.86 4.85 -51.20
CA GLY A 250 11.49 5.37 -52.41
C GLY A 250 12.93 4.91 -52.64
N PHE A 251 13.11 3.99 -53.59
CA PHE A 251 14.12 4.11 -54.66
C PHE A 251 13.70 3.21 -55.83
N ASP A 252 13.18 3.84 -56.89
CA ASP A 252 13.10 3.30 -58.24
C ASP A 252 14.50 3.26 -58.85
N GLU A 253 14.89 2.17 -59.50
CA GLU A 253 15.97 2.19 -60.49
C GLU A 253 15.62 1.35 -61.72
N HIS A 254 15.74 2.03 -62.87
CA HIS A 254 15.71 1.55 -64.23
C HIS A 254 16.81 0.51 -64.51
N SER A 255 16.50 -0.48 -65.35
CA SER A 255 17.51 -1.16 -66.18
C SER A 255 16.95 -1.42 -67.58
N GLY A 256 17.52 -0.71 -68.55
CA GLY A 256 17.21 -0.87 -69.97
C GLY A 256 17.96 -2.04 -70.62
N GLY A 257 17.37 -2.58 -71.68
CA GLY A 257 17.97 -3.49 -72.63
C GLY A 257 17.42 -3.24 -74.04
N ARG A 258 18.30 -2.76 -74.91
CA ARG A 258 18.23 -2.66 -76.40
C ARG A 258 17.82 -4.01 -77.01
N GLU A 259 17.35 -4.18 -78.25
CA GLU A 259 16.99 -3.45 -79.46
C GLU A 259 16.44 -4.56 -80.38
N CYS A 260 15.45 -4.33 -81.24
CA CYS A 260 15.58 -4.54 -82.70
C CYS A 260 14.26 -4.25 -83.42
N GLN A 261 14.43 -3.67 -84.61
CA GLN A 261 13.43 -3.23 -85.58
C GLN A 261 12.61 -4.40 -86.16
N THR A 262 11.36 -4.15 -86.58
CA THR A 262 10.94 -4.07 -88.01
C THR A 262 9.40 -3.99 -88.16
N HIS A 263 8.98 -2.96 -88.92
CA HIS A 263 7.92 -2.91 -89.94
C HIS A 263 6.46 -3.39 -89.73
N ASN A 264 5.59 -2.39 -89.98
CA ASN A 264 4.46 -2.33 -90.94
C ASN A 264 3.05 -2.80 -90.56
N CYS A 265 2.13 -1.86 -90.86
CA CYS A 265 0.69 -1.88 -91.10
C CYS A 265 -0.24 -2.15 -89.91
#